data_AF-A0A6I6UPA9-F1
#
_entry.id   AF-A0A6I6UPA9-F1
#
_cell.length_a   1.000
_cell.length_b   1.000
_cell.length_c   1.000
_cell.angle_alpha   90.00
_cell.angle_beta   90.00
_cell.angle_gamma   90.00
#
_symmetry.space_group_name_H-M   'P 1'
#
loop_
_entity.id
_entity.type
_entity.pdbx_description
1 polymer ?
#
loop_
_entity_poly.entity_id
_entity_poly.type
_entity_poly.pdbx_seq_one_letter_code
_entity_poly.pdbx_strand_id
1 'polypeptide(L)'
;MYIKYSLGFLIGSLIQAGIVMLAENIGISQMGAKLTFMQLITHILAGQVGGYILLFIIRKVTSIQRLNTFVTGAIWGLIVWAIVIPLNAAQGKVTLPWEAGVGTVISSTMAFIAFGIIASFTIKHYGYERVPKDLQTT
;
A
#
# COMPACT_ATOMS: atom_id res chain seq x y z
N MET A 1 17.44 10.01 6.35
CA MET A 1 16.21 9.45 6.97
C MET A 1 15.20 8.96 5.92
N TYR A 2 14.79 9.81 4.97
CA TYR A 2 13.75 9.49 3.98
C TYR A 2 14.06 8.34 3.00
N ILE A 3 15.33 8.12 2.68
CA ILE A 3 15.77 7.03 1.78
C ILE A 3 15.33 5.64 2.30
N LYS A 4 15.38 5.42 3.63
CA LYS A 4 14.98 4.13 4.22
C LYS A 4 13.49 3.86 4.04
N TYR A 5 12.65 4.90 4.18
CA TYR A 5 11.21 4.80 3.92
C TYR A 5 10.93 4.55 2.44
N SER A 6 11.55 5.34 1.55
CA SER A 6 11.38 5.17 0.12
C SER A 6 11.76 3.78 -0.38
N LEU A 7 12.83 3.19 0.16
CA LEU A 7 13.23 1.82 -0.16
C LEU A 7 12.16 0.80 0.29
N GLY A 8 11.64 0.92 1.51
CA GLY A 8 10.58 0.03 1.98
C GLY A 8 9.28 0.18 1.17
N PHE A 9 8.90 1.41 0.80
CA PHE A 9 7.75 1.66 -0.07
C PHE A 9 7.97 1.13 -1.49
N LEU A 10 9.20 1.20 -2.01
CA LEU A 10 9.55 0.60 -3.31
C LEU A 10 9.36 -0.91 -3.26
N ILE A 11 9.93 -1.58 -2.24
CA ILE A 11 9.79 -3.02 -2.04
C ILE A 11 8.31 -3.41 -1.91
N GLY A 12 7.54 -2.68 -1.10
CA GLY A 12 6.10 -2.91 -0.95
C GLY A 12 5.35 -2.78 -2.27
N SER A 13 5.69 -1.77 -3.08
CA SER A 13 5.05 -1.53 -4.37
C SER A 13 5.36 -2.63 -5.38
N LEU A 14 6.61 -3.12 -5.40
CA LEU A 14 7.04 -4.22 -6.26
C LEU A 14 6.36 -5.53 -5.85
N ILE A 15 6.25 -5.81 -4.55
CA ILE A 15 5.54 -6.99 -4.04
C ILE A 15 4.06 -6.92 -4.41
N GLN A 16 3.41 -5.76 -4.21
CA GLN A 16 2.02 -5.55 -4.62
C GLN A 16 1.82 -5.80 -6.12
N ALA A 17 2.68 -5.21 -6.97
CA ALA A 17 2.63 -5.41 -8.42
C ALA A 17 2.81 -6.90 -8.77
N GLY A 18 3.78 -7.56 -8.13
CA GLY A 18 4.04 -8.99 -8.30
C GLY A 18 2.83 -9.86 -7.95
N ILE A 19 2.14 -9.59 -6.83
CA ILE A 19 0.93 -10.32 -6.43
C ILE A 19 -0.16 -10.18 -7.50
N VAL A 20 -0.41 -8.95 -7.98
CA VAL A 20 -1.42 -8.71 -9.03
C VAL A 20 -1.05 -9.42 -10.33
N MET A 21 0.20 -9.32 -10.78
CA MET A 21 0.66 -10.00 -12.00
C MET A 21 0.54 -11.51 -11.91
N LEU A 22 0.95 -12.09 -10.77
CA LEU A 22 0.85 -13.53 -10.56
C LEU A 22 -0.61 -13.97 -10.59
N ALA A 23 -1.51 -13.24 -9.94
CA ALA A 23 -2.94 -13.54 -9.92
C ALA A 23 -3.57 -13.47 -11.32
N GLU A 24 -3.19 -12.50 -12.15
CA GLU A 24 -3.61 -12.43 -13.55
C GLU A 24 -3.04 -13.60 -14.37
N ASN A 25 -1.74 -13.92 -14.22
CA ASN A 25 -1.08 -14.95 -15.01
C ASN A 25 -1.60 -16.36 -14.74
N ILE A 26 -2.01 -16.64 -13.50
CA ILE A 26 -2.61 -17.93 -13.11
C ILE A 26 -4.14 -17.96 -13.31
N GLY A 27 -4.73 -16.88 -13.84
CA GLY A 27 -6.16 -16.79 -14.17
C GLY A 27 -7.10 -16.60 -12.97
N ILE A 28 -6.57 -16.29 -11.77
CA ILE A 28 -7.38 -15.97 -10.59
C ILE A 28 -7.98 -14.57 -10.68
N SER A 29 -7.28 -13.65 -11.34
CA SER A 29 -7.68 -12.26 -11.54
C SER A 29 -7.96 -11.98 -13.02
N GLN A 30 -8.98 -11.16 -13.28
CA GLN A 30 -9.38 -10.72 -14.62
C GLN A 30 -9.53 -9.19 -14.69
N MET A 31 -8.70 -8.49 -13.93
CA MET A 31 -8.67 -7.03 -13.83
C MET A 31 -8.18 -6.38 -15.14
N GLY A 32 -7.53 -7.17 -16.01
CA GLY A 32 -6.95 -6.68 -17.26
C GLY A 32 -5.71 -5.83 -17.03
N ALA A 33 -5.08 -5.97 -15.86
CA ALA A 33 -3.94 -5.17 -15.45
C ALA A 33 -2.73 -5.49 -16.32
N LYS A 34 -2.41 -4.60 -17.26
CA LYS A 34 -1.15 -4.65 -18.01
C LYS A 34 -0.09 -3.92 -17.19
N LEU A 35 1.07 -4.54 -17.03
CA LEU A 35 2.24 -3.93 -16.38
C LEU A 35 3.29 -3.62 -17.45
N THR A 36 2.96 -2.66 -18.31
CA THR A 36 3.99 -2.04 -19.16
C THR A 36 5.00 -1.30 -18.29
N PHE A 37 6.20 -1.03 -18.82
CA PHE A 37 7.24 -0.31 -18.10
C PHE A 37 6.76 1.03 -17.52
N MET A 38 5.99 1.80 -18.31
CA MET A 38 5.42 3.08 -17.85
C MET A 38 4.39 2.89 -16.74
N GLN A 39 3.53 1.87 -16.84
CA GLN A 39 2.57 1.55 -15.78
C GLN A 39 3.29 1.13 -14.49
N LEU A 40 4.36 0.35 -14.58
CA LEU A 40 5.17 -0.04 -13.43
C LEU A 40 5.80 1.19 -12.76
N ILE A 41 6.34 2.14 -13.52
CA ILE A 41 6.87 3.40 -12.97
C ILE A 41 5.76 4.16 -12.24
N THR A 42 4.59 4.34 -12.87
CA THR A 42 3.49 5.07 -12.22
C THR A 42 2.96 4.35 -10.97
N HIS A 43 2.97 3.01 -10.97
CA HIS A 43 2.61 2.19 -9.82
C HIS A 43 3.59 2.38 -8.66
N ILE A 44 4.89 2.36 -8.94
CA ILE A 44 5.93 2.62 -7.94
C ILE A 44 5.76 4.03 -7.36
N LEU A 45 5.55 5.05 -8.21
CA LEU A 45 5.35 6.43 -7.76
C LEU A 45 4.09 6.58 -6.90
N ALA A 46 2.98 5.94 -7.29
CA ALA A 46 1.76 5.92 -6.48
C ALA A 46 1.99 5.26 -5.12
N GLY A 47 2.75 4.16 -5.08
CA GLY A 47 3.14 3.50 -3.84
C GLY A 47 4.05 4.36 -2.96
N GLN A 48 4.97 5.15 -3.55
CA GLN A 48 5.73 6.15 -2.79
C GLN A 48 4.78 7.16 -2.14
N VAL A 49 3.87 7.77 -2.91
CA VAL A 49 2.91 8.75 -2.39
C VAL A 49 2.06 8.14 -1.28
N GLY A 50 1.50 6.95 -1.48
CA GLY A 50 0.71 6.24 -0.47
C GLY A 50 1.50 5.96 0.82
N GLY A 51 2.76 5.53 0.69
CA GLY A 51 3.65 5.30 1.84
C GLY A 51 3.95 6.59 2.61
N TYR A 52 4.22 7.69 1.91
CA TYR A 52 4.49 8.98 2.54
C TYR A 52 3.26 9.59 3.22
N ILE A 53 2.06 9.40 2.66
CA ILE A 53 0.81 9.79 3.33
C ILE A 53 0.65 9.00 4.64
N LEU A 54 0.87 7.68 4.63
CA LEU A 54 0.84 6.86 5.85
C LEU A 54 1.88 7.33 6.87
N LEU A 55 3.11 7.64 6.43
CA LEU A 55 4.15 8.17 7.31
C LEU A 55 3.71 9.47 7.99
N PHE A 56 3.10 10.39 7.24
CA PHE A 56 2.58 11.64 7.78
C PHE A 56 1.49 11.39 8.83
N ILE A 57 0.53 10.51 8.53
CA ILE A 57 -0.56 10.15 9.45
C ILE A 57 -0.02 9.53 10.73
N ILE A 58 0.87 8.53 10.62
CA ILE A 58 1.48 7.87 11.78
C ILE A 58 2.24 8.90 12.62
N ARG A 59 2.98 9.84 12.01
CA ARG A 59 3.70 10.88 12.77
C ARG A 59 2.79 11.86 13.49
N LYS A 60 1.62 12.18 12.93
CA LYS A 60 0.68 13.17 13.50
C LYS A 60 -0.30 12.58 14.52
N VAL A 61 -0.63 11.29 14.42
CA VAL A 61 -1.66 10.65 15.24
C VAL A 61 -1.03 9.60 16.15
N THR A 62 -0.81 9.96 17.42
CA THR A 62 -0.18 9.08 18.43
C THR A 62 -0.93 7.76 18.64
N SER A 63 -2.26 7.77 18.53
CA SER A 63 -3.07 6.54 18.61
C SER A 63 -2.66 5.52 17.55
N ILE A 64 -2.42 5.95 16.30
CA ILE A 64 -2.05 5.07 15.20
C ILE A 64 -0.62 4.54 15.37
N GLN A 65 0.28 5.32 15.98
CA GLN A 65 1.63 4.83 16.33
C GLN A 65 1.57 3.62 17.25
N ARG A 66 0.68 3.62 18.24
CA ARG A 66 0.55 2.56 19.25
C ARG A 66 -0.18 1.31 18.75
N LEU A 67 -0.96 1.41 17.67
CA LEU A 67 -1.67 0.27 17.10
C LEU A 67 -0.70 -0.79 16.55
N ASN A 68 -1.17 -2.03 16.42
CA ASN A 68 -0.39 -3.10 15.80
C ASN A 68 -0.05 -2.74 14.33
N THR A 69 1.19 -3.00 13.91
CA THR A 69 1.68 -2.78 12.53
C THR A 69 0.82 -3.46 11.48
N PHE A 70 0.42 -4.71 11.71
CA PHE A 70 -0.41 -5.47 10.78
C PHE A 70 -1.80 -4.86 10.64
N VAL A 71 -2.42 -4.45 11.76
CA VAL A 71 -3.74 -3.80 11.76
C VAL A 71 -3.68 -2.45 11.04
N THR A 72 -2.67 -1.63 11.37
CA THR A 72 -2.45 -0.32 10.74
C THR A 72 -2.25 -0.48 9.23
N GLY A 73 -1.40 -1.42 8.84
CA GLY A 73 -1.10 -1.71 7.44
C GLY A 73 -2.29 -2.28 6.67
N ALA A 74 -3.04 -3.21 7.24
CA ALA A 74 -4.22 -3.78 6.58
C ALA A 74 -5.30 -2.72 6.35
N ILE A 75 -5.62 -1.91 7.36
CA ILE A 75 -6.59 -0.81 7.23
C ILE A 75 -6.12 0.18 6.17
N TRP A 76 -4.84 0.58 6.21
CA TRP A 76 -4.29 1.50 5.20
C TRP A 76 -4.36 0.91 3.79
N GLY A 77 -3.96 -0.35 3.62
CA GLY A 77 -4.04 -1.06 2.35
C GLY A 77 -5.46 -1.07 1.80
N LEU A 78 -6.46 -1.37 2.63
CA LEU A 78 -7.87 -1.35 2.25
C LEU A 78 -8.37 0.04 1.83
N ILE A 79 -7.96 1.09 2.54
CA ILE A 79 -8.30 2.48 2.18
C ILE A 79 -7.70 2.82 0.80
N VAL A 80 -6.43 2.53 0.59
CA VAL A 80 -5.75 2.81 -0.68
C VAL A 80 -6.38 1.98 -1.81
N TRP A 81 -6.72 0.71 -1.57
CA TRP A 81 -7.43 -0.14 -2.53
C TRP A 81 -8.78 0.46 -2.93
N ALA A 82 -9.59 0.87 -1.96
CA ALA A 82 -10.92 1.43 -2.18
C ALA A 82 -10.90 2.77 -2.93
N ILE A 83 -9.77 3.47 -2.95
CA ILE A 83 -9.60 4.74 -3.67
C ILE A 83 -8.96 4.50 -5.04
N VAL A 84 -7.82 3.81 -5.09
CA VAL A 84 -6.97 3.71 -6.28
C VAL A 84 -7.62 2.82 -7.35
N ILE A 85 -8.31 1.76 -6.96
CA ILE A 85 -8.94 0.84 -7.93
C ILE A 85 -10.06 1.54 -8.70
N PRO A 86 -11.06 2.18 -8.06
CA PRO A 86 -12.09 2.92 -8.79
C PRO A 86 -11.53 4.03 -9.68
N LEU A 87 -10.50 4.74 -9.23
CA LEU A 87 -9.86 5.79 -10.03
C LEU A 87 -9.21 5.23 -11.31
N ASN A 88 -8.53 4.08 -11.22
CA ASN A 88 -7.96 3.44 -12.41
C ASN A 88 -9.04 2.85 -13.32
N ALA A 89 -10.13 2.33 -12.76
CA ALA A 89 -11.23 1.81 -13.55
C ALA A 89 -11.98 2.93 -14.30
N ALA A 90 -12.21 4.08 -13.66
CA ALA A 90 -12.79 5.25 -14.30
C ALA A 90 -11.92 5.81 -15.45
N GLN A 91 -10.61 5.54 -15.43
CA GLN A 91 -9.69 5.86 -16.52
C GLN A 91 -9.61 4.77 -17.60
N GLY A 92 -10.42 3.71 -17.50
CA GLY A 92 -10.43 2.57 -18.44
C GLY A 92 -9.17 1.71 -18.38
N LYS A 93 -8.35 1.82 -17.33
CA LYS A 93 -7.08 1.08 -17.22
C LYS A 93 -7.25 -0.33 -16.69
N VAL A 94 -8.29 -0.56 -15.89
CA VAL A 94 -8.63 -1.85 -15.27
C VAL A 94 -10.14 -2.00 -15.20
N THR A 95 -10.63 -3.23 -15.17
CA THR A 95 -12.01 -3.53 -14.79
C THR A 95 -12.17 -3.47 -13.27
N LEU A 96 -13.36 -3.10 -12.79
CA LEU A 96 -13.62 -3.10 -11.34
C LEU A 96 -13.53 -4.54 -10.80
N PRO A 97 -12.84 -4.78 -9.67
CA PRO A 97 -12.64 -6.14 -9.16
C PRO A 97 -13.94 -6.90 -8.91
N TRP A 98 -14.99 -6.22 -8.45
CA TRP A 98 -16.30 -6.84 -8.21
C TRP A 98 -17.08 -7.16 -9.50
N GLU A 99 -16.71 -6.54 -10.64
CA GLU A 99 -17.24 -6.90 -11.96
C GLU A 99 -16.41 -8.02 -12.60
N ALA A 100 -15.10 -8.02 -12.33
CA ALA A 100 -14.14 -9.01 -12.82
C ALA A 100 -14.12 -10.32 -11.99
N GLY A 101 -14.97 -10.45 -10.98
CA GLY A 101 -15.16 -11.67 -10.20
C GLY A 101 -14.41 -11.73 -8.86
N VAL A 102 -14.84 -12.67 -8.00
CA VAL A 102 -14.39 -12.77 -6.61
C VAL A 102 -12.88 -12.99 -6.47
N GLY A 103 -12.25 -13.74 -7.39
CA GLY A 103 -10.80 -13.94 -7.39
C GLY A 103 -10.02 -12.64 -7.57
N THR A 104 -10.51 -11.75 -8.43
CA THR A 104 -9.95 -10.40 -8.65
C THR A 104 -10.08 -9.53 -7.40
N VAL A 105 -11.22 -9.59 -6.70
CA VAL A 105 -11.40 -8.90 -5.41
C VAL A 105 -10.37 -9.41 -4.41
N ILE A 106 -10.33 -10.72 -4.14
CA ILE A 106 -9.44 -11.30 -3.11
C ILE A 106 -7.97 -10.97 -3.41
N SER A 107 -7.51 -11.26 -4.63
CA SER A 107 -6.11 -11.05 -5.01
C SER A 107 -5.70 -9.58 -4.96
N SER A 108 -6.55 -8.66 -5.46
CA SER A 108 -6.27 -7.22 -5.40
C SER A 108 -6.27 -6.71 -3.96
N THR A 109 -7.24 -7.11 -3.13
CA THR A 109 -7.29 -6.72 -1.73
C THR A 109 -6.05 -7.22 -0.98
N MET A 110 -5.65 -8.47 -1.20
CA MET A 110 -4.42 -9.04 -0.62
C MET A 110 -3.16 -8.27 -1.04
N ALA A 111 -3.05 -7.88 -2.31
CA ALA A 111 -1.90 -7.12 -2.81
C ALA A 111 -1.77 -5.76 -2.10
N PHE A 112 -2.87 -5.04 -1.92
CA PHE A 112 -2.86 -3.74 -1.24
C PHE A 112 -2.66 -3.87 0.27
N ILE A 113 -3.20 -4.92 0.91
CA ILE A 113 -2.92 -5.22 2.32
C ILE A 113 -1.42 -5.51 2.51
N ALA A 114 -0.81 -6.30 1.63
CA ALA A 114 0.62 -6.60 1.68
C ALA A 114 1.47 -5.31 1.60
N PHE A 115 1.15 -4.43 0.64
CA PHE A 115 1.77 -3.11 0.55
C PHE A 115 1.62 -2.32 1.86
N GLY A 116 0.40 -2.22 2.39
CA GLY A 116 0.11 -1.47 3.60
C GLY A 116 0.87 -1.99 4.82
N ILE A 117 0.98 -3.32 4.98
CA ILE A 117 1.77 -3.95 6.05
C ILE A 117 3.25 -3.59 5.91
N ILE A 118 3.82 -3.73 4.71
CA ILE A 118 5.23 -3.40 4.45
C ILE A 118 5.50 -1.93 4.72
N ALA A 119 4.62 -1.03 4.25
CA ALA A 119 4.73 0.40 4.48
C ALA A 119 4.65 0.72 5.99
N SER A 120 3.65 0.19 6.70
CA SER A 120 3.52 0.41 8.14
C SER A 120 4.72 -0.15 8.91
N PHE A 121 5.23 -1.32 8.53
CA PHE A 121 6.41 -1.93 9.15
C PHE A 121 7.64 -1.06 8.96
N THR A 122 7.89 -0.61 7.73
CA THR A 122 8.99 0.29 7.38
C THR A 122 8.92 1.57 8.21
N ILE A 123 7.72 2.17 8.32
CA ILE A 123 7.51 3.40 9.06
C ILE A 123 7.79 3.21 10.54
N LYS A 124 7.22 2.17 11.16
CA LYS A 124 7.40 1.94 12.60
C LYS A 124 8.83 1.52 12.91
N HIS A 125 9.44 0.65 12.12
CA HIS A 125 10.82 0.20 12.33
C HIS A 125 11.83 1.36 12.25
N TYR A 126 11.70 2.28 11.29
CA TYR A 126 12.64 3.39 11.12
C TYR A 126 12.17 4.72 11.73
N GLY A 127 10.91 4.83 12.18
CA GLY A 127 10.29 6.04 12.69
C GLY A 127 10.29 6.19 14.21
N TYR A 128 10.73 5.18 14.95
CA TYR A 128 10.95 5.24 16.41
C TYR A 128 12.27 5.97 16.78
N GLU A 129 12.61 7.07 16.10
CA GLU A 129 13.50 8.05 16.74
C GLU A 129 12.67 8.73 17.83
N ARG A 130 12.98 8.34 19.08
CA ARG A 130 12.26 8.63 20.32
C ARG A 130 11.76 10.08 20.35
N VAL A 131 10.46 10.28 20.56
CA VAL A 131 9.99 11.51 21.21
C VAL A 131 10.84 11.64 22.48
N PRO A 132 11.63 12.71 22.64
CA PRO A 132 12.51 12.81 23.77
C PRO A 132 11.65 12.84 25.05
N LYS A 133 12.14 12.18 26.10
CA LYS A 133 11.38 11.83 27.31
C LYS A 133 10.83 13.05 28.07
N ASP A 134 11.32 14.24 27.76
CA ASP A 134 10.96 15.55 28.29
C ASP A 134 9.58 16.07 27.86
N LEU A 135 8.94 15.46 26.85
CA LEU A 135 7.57 15.80 26.44
C LEU A 135 6.51 14.79 26.94
N GLN A 136 6.86 13.87 27.84
CA GLN A 136 5.95 12.83 28.36
C GLN A 136 5.28 13.21 29.70
N THR A 137 5.55 14.38 30.25
CA THR A 137 4.95 14.85 31.51
C THR A 137 4.01 16.04 31.28
N THR A 138 2.79 15.73 30.87
CA THR A 138 1.58 16.53 31.18
C THR A 138 0.43 15.56 31.35
#